data_AF-A0A7R6Z4G0-F1
#
_entry.id   AF-A0A7R6Z4G0-F1
#
_cell.length_a   1.000
_cell.length_b   1.000
_cell.length_c   1.000
_cell.angle_alpha   90.00
_cell.angle_beta   90.00
_cell.angle_gamma   90.00
#
_symmetry.space_group_name_H-M   'P 1'
#
loop_
_entity.id
_entity.type
_entity.pdbx_description
1 polymer ?
#
loop_
_entity_poly.entity_id
_entity_poly.type
_entity_poly.pdbx_seq_one_letter_code
_entity_poly.pdbx_strand_id
1 'polypeptide(L)'
;MNTQRAVQGLGAVEVECLLVFNDANRDAIELLKTHVAPMQAEASQSCPKLHLRVEYLNEFFEAAYPDIKSLLGQGRYRSVIFNLDQCGHSHVERNTILDIMHSYPAAEIFYTFVISSLLAFLQKDQPERLRAQLDHLGLTSNDIQALDALMSQKDWLGTAEKIVFDAFRLCAPYVSPFSINNPGGWRYWLIHFANAYRARQVYNNILHDNASLQAHFGRSGLNMLSYDPKHDEGMLYLFDISGRVSAKNQLLGDIPRLIMECGDAMPVMDFYESIYNITPAHADDVHAAIIENPDLEVITPAGGERRKANTIGVDDVIKMKKQISFFPMFLNAGTRGGPKE
;
A
#
# COMPACT_ATOMS: atom_id res chain seq x y z
N MET A 1 -11.29 -21.22 6.61
CA MET A 1 -11.88 -20.47 7.73
C MET A 1 -12.67 -21.35 8.71
N ASN A 2 -13.81 -21.94 8.35
CA ASN A 2 -14.65 -22.70 9.30
C ASN A 2 -13.92 -23.89 9.96
N THR A 3 -12.99 -24.54 9.26
CA THR A 3 -12.11 -25.58 9.83
C THR A 3 -11.24 -25.02 10.98
N GLN A 4 -10.64 -23.85 10.80
CA GLN A 4 -9.82 -23.20 11.84
C GLN A 4 -10.68 -22.75 13.03
N ARG A 5 -11.88 -22.22 12.77
CA ARG A 5 -12.84 -21.84 13.81
C ARG A 5 -13.25 -23.04 14.66
N ALA A 6 -13.51 -24.19 14.03
CA ALA A 6 -13.83 -25.42 14.73
C ALA A 6 -12.68 -25.89 15.65
N VAL A 7 -11.42 -25.81 15.17
CA VAL A 7 -10.23 -26.11 16.00
C VAL A 7 -10.13 -25.17 17.21
N GLN A 8 -10.59 -23.93 17.09
CA GLN A 8 -10.60 -22.94 18.16
C GLN A 8 -11.85 -23.01 19.05
N GLY A 9 -12.76 -23.97 18.84
CA GLY A 9 -14.02 -24.06 19.58
C GLY A 9 -15.03 -22.95 19.25
N LEU A 10 -14.82 -22.23 18.14
CA LEU A 10 -15.70 -21.16 17.68
C LEU A 10 -16.79 -21.71 16.76
N GLY A 11 -17.99 -21.14 16.88
CA GLY A 11 -19.11 -21.46 15.99
C GLY A 11 -18.77 -21.18 14.52
N ALA A 12 -19.28 -22.02 13.62
CA ALA A 12 -19.13 -21.80 12.19
C ALA A 12 -19.88 -20.54 11.74
N VAL A 13 -19.38 -19.88 10.70
CA VAL A 13 -19.99 -18.69 10.11
C VAL A 13 -20.44 -18.98 8.69
N GLU A 14 -21.44 -18.22 8.26
CA GLU A 14 -21.87 -18.14 6.87
C GLU A 14 -21.24 -16.90 6.22
N VAL A 15 -20.96 -17.01 4.93
CA VAL A 15 -20.34 -15.95 4.15
C VAL A 15 -21.25 -15.65 2.97
N GLU A 16 -21.73 -14.42 2.88
CA GLU A 16 -22.48 -13.91 1.74
C GLU A 16 -21.57 -13.02 0.90
N CYS A 17 -21.41 -13.36 -0.38
CA CYS A 17 -20.59 -12.59 -1.32
C CYS A 17 -21.38 -12.23 -2.57
N LEU A 18 -21.25 -10.96 -2.97
CA LEU A 18 -21.58 -10.50 -4.31
C LEU A 18 -20.30 -10.39 -5.13
N LEU A 19 -20.27 -11.05 -6.29
CA LEU A 19 -19.23 -10.94 -7.30
C LEU A 19 -19.82 -10.21 -8.50
N VAL A 20 -19.31 -9.03 -8.82
CA VAL A 20 -19.71 -8.30 -10.03
C VAL A 20 -18.56 -8.35 -11.02
N PHE A 21 -18.80 -8.90 -12.20
CA PHE A 21 -17.88 -8.86 -13.31
C PHE A 21 -18.35 -7.83 -14.34
N ASN A 22 -17.48 -6.88 -14.69
CA ASN A 22 -17.77 -5.84 -15.65
C ASN A 22 -16.69 -5.73 -16.72
N ASP A 23 -17.09 -5.69 -17.99
CA ASP A 23 -16.20 -5.46 -19.13
C ASP A 23 -17.00 -4.87 -20.29
N ALA A 24 -16.41 -3.93 -21.04
CA ALA A 24 -17.04 -3.36 -22.23
C ALA A 24 -17.10 -4.36 -23.40
N ASN A 25 -16.21 -5.35 -23.44
CA ASN A 25 -16.18 -6.39 -24.44
C ASN A 25 -17.17 -7.51 -24.11
N ARG A 26 -18.21 -7.63 -24.95
CA ARG A 26 -19.24 -8.65 -24.81
C ARG A 26 -18.67 -10.07 -24.85
N ASP A 27 -17.74 -10.34 -25.76
CA ASP A 27 -17.17 -11.67 -25.93
C ASP A 27 -16.36 -12.09 -24.69
N ALA A 28 -15.69 -11.14 -24.04
CA ALA A 28 -14.99 -11.38 -22.79
C ALA A 28 -15.95 -11.77 -21.66
N ILE A 29 -17.09 -11.07 -21.53
CA ILE A 29 -18.14 -11.41 -20.56
C ILE A 29 -18.75 -12.79 -20.84
N GLU A 30 -19.09 -13.09 -22.09
CA GLU A 30 -19.67 -14.39 -22.42
C GLU A 30 -18.68 -15.53 -22.17
N LEU A 31 -17.39 -15.34 -22.50
CA LEU A 31 -16.34 -16.30 -22.16
C LEU A 31 -16.21 -16.48 -20.65
N LEU A 32 -16.16 -15.38 -19.88
CA LEU A 32 -16.04 -15.40 -18.43
C LEU A 32 -17.18 -16.18 -17.76
N LYS A 33 -18.42 -16.04 -18.25
CA LYS A 33 -19.58 -16.82 -17.77
C LYS A 33 -19.33 -18.33 -17.87
N THR A 34 -18.71 -18.80 -18.96
CA THR A 34 -18.39 -20.23 -19.14
C THR A 34 -17.38 -20.76 -18.13
N HIS A 35 -16.47 -19.91 -17.65
CA HIS A 35 -15.47 -20.27 -16.64
C HIS A 35 -16.02 -20.16 -15.21
N VAL A 36 -16.85 -19.15 -14.93
CA VAL A 36 -17.39 -18.91 -13.58
C VAL A 36 -18.53 -19.86 -13.24
N ALA A 37 -19.39 -20.22 -14.20
CA ALA A 37 -20.52 -21.12 -13.97
C ALA A 37 -20.13 -22.47 -13.30
N PRO A 38 -19.11 -23.22 -13.79
CA PRO A 38 -18.70 -24.46 -13.12
C PRO A 38 -18.16 -24.21 -11.71
N MET A 39 -17.40 -23.13 -11.50
CA MET A 39 -16.86 -22.79 -10.17
C MET A 39 -17.98 -22.44 -9.18
N GLN A 40 -19.01 -21.72 -9.62
CA GLN A 40 -20.16 -21.39 -8.78
C GLN A 40 -20.98 -22.64 -8.43
N ALA A 41 -21.16 -23.55 -9.38
CA ALA A 41 -21.85 -24.83 -9.14
C ALA A 41 -21.08 -25.71 -8.15
N GLU A 42 -19.75 -25.81 -8.30
CA GLU A 42 -18.88 -26.53 -7.38
C GLU A 42 -18.91 -25.91 -5.97
N ALA A 43 -18.81 -24.58 -5.87
CA ALA A 43 -18.86 -23.88 -4.59
C ALA A 43 -20.18 -24.13 -3.85
N SER A 44 -21.30 -24.15 -4.57
CA SER A 44 -22.63 -24.39 -3.99
C SER A 44 -22.77 -25.81 -3.42
N GLN A 45 -22.05 -26.78 -3.97
CA GLN A 45 -22.07 -28.17 -3.50
C GLN A 45 -21.03 -28.44 -2.40
N SER A 46 -19.83 -27.89 -2.55
CA SER A 46 -18.70 -28.15 -1.65
C SER A 46 -18.67 -27.24 -0.42
N CYS A 47 -19.25 -26.05 -0.51
CA CYS A 47 -19.21 -25.01 0.52
C CYS A 47 -20.63 -24.52 0.88
N PRO A 48 -21.44 -25.31 1.60
CA PRO A 48 -22.84 -24.97 1.89
C PRO A 48 -23.05 -23.72 2.76
N LYS A 49 -21.96 -23.17 3.33
CA LYS A 49 -21.97 -21.92 4.13
C LYS A 49 -21.46 -20.71 3.35
N LEU A 50 -21.25 -20.86 2.04
CA LEU A 50 -20.84 -19.80 1.14
C LEU A 50 -21.99 -19.52 0.18
N HIS A 51 -22.58 -18.35 0.29
CA HIS A 51 -23.67 -17.88 -0.56
C HIS A 51 -23.09 -16.91 -1.59
N LEU A 52 -23.01 -17.34 -2.84
CA LEU A 52 -22.46 -16.54 -3.94
C LEU A 52 -23.57 -16.01 -4.84
N ARG A 53 -23.69 -14.69 -4.92
CA ARG A 53 -24.42 -13.98 -5.97
C ARG A 53 -23.41 -13.49 -7.01
N VAL A 54 -23.63 -13.81 -8.28
CA VAL A 54 -22.76 -13.38 -9.37
C VAL A 54 -23.57 -12.52 -10.34
N GLU A 55 -23.05 -11.35 -10.66
CA GLU A 55 -23.64 -10.39 -11.59
C GLU A 55 -22.64 -10.08 -12.71
N TYR A 56 -23.16 -9.86 -13.93
CA TYR A 56 -22.35 -9.55 -15.10
C TYR A 56 -22.89 -8.28 -15.76
N LEU A 57 -22.01 -7.30 -16.00
CA LEU A 57 -22.36 -6.04 -16.66
C LEU A 57 -21.48 -5.86 -17.90
N ASN A 58 -22.10 -5.68 -19.07
CA ASN A 58 -21.37 -5.46 -20.31
C ASN A 58 -21.40 -3.97 -20.72
N GLU A 59 -20.61 -3.16 -20.02
CA GLU A 59 -20.55 -1.71 -20.20
C GLU A 59 -19.14 -1.21 -19.84
N PHE A 60 -18.81 0.03 -20.23
CA PHE A 60 -17.66 0.71 -19.66
C PHE A 60 -17.86 0.93 -18.16
N PHE A 61 -16.79 0.83 -17.37
CA PHE A 61 -16.88 0.86 -15.91
C PHE A 61 -17.61 2.10 -15.36
N GLU A 62 -17.36 3.29 -15.90
CA GLU A 62 -18.04 4.52 -15.46
C GLU A 62 -19.56 4.49 -15.70
N ALA A 63 -20.00 3.82 -16.78
CA ALA A 63 -21.42 3.66 -17.06
C ALA A 63 -22.06 2.59 -16.15
N ALA A 64 -21.30 1.52 -15.85
CA ALA A 64 -21.73 0.45 -14.95
C ALA A 64 -21.74 0.86 -13.47
N TYR A 65 -20.89 1.81 -13.06
CA TYR A 65 -20.63 2.13 -11.66
C TYR A 65 -21.89 2.49 -10.84
N PRO A 66 -22.85 3.30 -11.34
CA PRO A 66 -24.10 3.56 -10.63
C PRO A 66 -24.90 2.29 -10.30
N ASP A 67 -24.95 1.32 -11.22
CA ASP A 67 -25.65 0.06 -11.00
C ASP A 67 -24.90 -0.84 -10.01
N ILE A 68 -23.55 -0.87 -10.10
CA ILE A 68 -22.70 -1.56 -9.12
C ILE A 68 -22.94 -0.98 -7.72
N LYS A 69 -22.98 0.35 -7.59
CA LYS A 69 -23.25 1.05 -6.33
C LYS A 69 -24.64 0.71 -5.79
N SER A 70 -25.65 0.61 -6.65
CA SER A 70 -27.01 0.18 -6.28
C SER A 70 -27.02 -1.26 -5.75
N LEU A 71 -26.36 -2.19 -6.43
CA LEU A 71 -26.23 -3.59 -5.99
C LEU A 71 -25.54 -3.69 -4.63
N LEU A 72 -24.44 -2.97 -4.45
CA LEU A 72 -23.68 -2.95 -3.19
C LEU A 72 -24.52 -2.37 -2.04
N GLY A 73 -25.27 -1.30 -2.29
CA GLY A 73 -26.16 -0.67 -1.32
C GLY A 73 -27.33 -1.58 -0.91
N GLN A 74 -27.94 -2.29 -1.86
CA GLN A 74 -29.03 -3.24 -1.59
C GLN A 74 -28.59 -4.39 -0.68
N GLY A 75 -27.39 -4.94 -0.93
CA GLY A 75 -26.84 -6.02 -0.11
C GLY A 75 -26.22 -5.57 1.22
N ARG A 76 -26.11 -4.24 1.47
CA ARG A 76 -25.52 -3.66 2.68
C ARG A 76 -24.10 -4.17 2.97
N TYR A 77 -23.32 -4.43 1.92
CA TYR A 77 -21.95 -4.93 2.05
C TYR A 77 -21.05 -3.85 2.67
N ARG A 78 -20.36 -4.18 3.77
CA ARG A 78 -19.43 -3.26 4.45
C ARG A 78 -18.00 -3.40 3.95
N SER A 79 -17.59 -4.62 3.61
CA SER A 79 -16.30 -4.96 3.02
C SER A 79 -16.46 -5.06 1.52
N VAL A 80 -15.80 -4.17 0.78
CA VAL A 80 -15.96 -4.06 -0.66
C VAL A 80 -14.58 -3.93 -1.28
N ILE A 81 -14.28 -4.76 -2.27
CA ILE A 81 -13.01 -4.75 -2.99
C ILE A 81 -13.31 -4.49 -4.47
N PHE A 82 -12.67 -3.47 -5.03
CA PHE A 82 -12.68 -3.22 -6.47
C PHE A 82 -11.31 -3.59 -7.05
N ASN A 83 -11.30 -4.47 -8.04
CA ASN A 83 -10.12 -4.71 -8.86
C ASN A 83 -10.30 -3.99 -10.21
N LEU A 84 -9.66 -2.83 -10.34
CA LEU A 84 -9.77 -1.92 -11.47
C LEU A 84 -8.51 -2.07 -12.34
N ASP A 85 -8.55 -3.02 -13.28
CA ASP A 85 -7.45 -3.33 -14.18
C ASP A 85 -7.53 -2.52 -15.48
N GLN A 86 -7.22 -1.22 -15.40
CA GLN A 86 -7.27 -0.32 -16.55
C GLN A 86 -5.97 -0.42 -17.36
N CYS A 87 -5.77 -1.53 -18.05
CA CYS A 87 -4.71 -1.68 -19.05
C CYS A 87 -5.10 -0.96 -20.37
N GLY A 88 -5.12 0.38 -20.41
CA GLY A 88 -5.49 1.13 -21.61
C GLY A 88 -5.51 2.67 -21.51
N HIS A 89 -6.27 3.30 -22.42
CA HIS A 89 -6.48 4.76 -22.48
C HIS A 89 -7.69 5.24 -21.67
N SER A 90 -8.52 4.32 -21.19
CA SER A 90 -9.67 4.61 -20.32
C SER A 90 -9.21 4.54 -18.88
N HIS A 91 -9.25 5.67 -18.18
CA HIS A 91 -9.02 5.71 -16.74
C HIS A 91 -10.37 5.73 -16.02
N VAL A 92 -10.40 5.08 -14.85
CA VAL A 92 -11.48 5.34 -13.90
C VAL A 92 -11.31 6.77 -13.40
N GLU A 93 -12.38 7.53 -13.42
CA GLU A 93 -12.40 8.92 -13.01
C GLU A 93 -11.98 9.02 -11.54
N ARG A 94 -11.15 10.01 -11.23
CA ARG A 94 -10.69 10.23 -9.85
C ARG A 94 -11.86 10.40 -8.87
N ASN A 95 -12.93 11.04 -9.34
CA ASN A 95 -14.16 11.23 -8.55
C ASN A 95 -14.85 9.89 -8.25
N THR A 96 -14.77 8.92 -9.15
CA THR A 96 -15.32 7.57 -8.94
C THR A 96 -14.52 6.82 -7.88
N ILE A 97 -13.18 6.92 -7.90
CA ILE A 97 -12.32 6.38 -6.83
C ILE A 97 -12.69 7.01 -5.47
N LEU A 98 -12.79 8.34 -5.41
CA LEU A 98 -13.17 9.06 -4.19
C LEU A 98 -14.56 8.64 -3.70
N ASP A 99 -15.53 8.51 -4.60
CA ASP A 99 -16.88 8.10 -4.25
C ASP A 99 -16.91 6.67 -3.67
N ILE A 100 -16.15 5.72 -4.23
CA ILE A 100 -15.99 4.38 -3.67
C ILE A 100 -15.42 4.45 -2.26
N MET A 101 -14.29 5.14 -2.08
CA MET A 101 -13.60 5.20 -0.78
C MET A 101 -14.46 5.91 0.28
N HIS A 102 -15.30 6.89 -0.09
CA HIS A 102 -16.21 7.53 0.87
C HIS A 102 -17.49 6.73 1.14
N SER A 103 -17.95 5.93 0.17
CA SER A 103 -19.21 5.20 0.30
C SER A 103 -19.12 3.98 1.22
N TYR A 104 -17.95 3.34 1.32
CA TYR A 104 -17.79 2.08 2.04
C TYR A 104 -16.65 2.14 3.08
N PRO A 105 -16.93 1.90 4.38
CA PRO A 105 -15.94 2.08 5.45
C PRO A 105 -14.76 1.10 5.37
N ALA A 106 -14.95 -0.07 4.76
CA ALA A 106 -13.88 -1.03 4.50
C ALA A 106 -13.73 -1.29 2.99
N ALA A 107 -13.74 -0.20 2.20
CA ALA A 107 -13.37 -0.24 0.79
C ALA A 107 -11.87 -0.48 0.61
N GLU A 108 -11.55 -1.30 -0.38
CA GLU A 108 -10.23 -1.43 -0.97
C GLU A 108 -10.34 -1.34 -2.50
N ILE A 109 -9.36 -0.71 -3.12
CA ILE A 109 -9.24 -0.66 -4.58
C ILE A 109 -7.82 -1.08 -4.97
N PHE A 110 -7.73 -2.08 -5.85
CA PHE A 110 -6.52 -2.38 -6.60
C PHE A 110 -6.66 -1.72 -7.96
N TYR A 111 -5.81 -0.74 -8.25
CA TYR A 111 -5.86 0.05 -9.48
C TYR A 111 -4.59 -0.17 -10.30
N THR A 112 -4.72 -0.89 -11.41
CA THR A 112 -3.62 -1.14 -12.34
C THR A 112 -3.76 -0.22 -13.54
N PHE A 113 -2.67 0.45 -13.95
CA PHE A 113 -2.67 1.29 -15.14
C PHE A 113 -1.26 1.42 -15.76
N VAL A 114 -1.23 1.88 -17.01
CA VAL A 114 0.02 2.22 -17.72
C VAL A 114 0.47 3.64 -17.36
N ILE A 115 1.72 3.81 -16.92
CA ILE A 115 2.23 5.12 -16.45
C ILE A 115 2.20 6.21 -17.52
N SER A 116 2.44 5.86 -18.79
CA SER A 116 2.39 6.82 -19.90
C SER A 116 0.99 7.41 -20.06
N SER A 117 -0.06 6.64 -19.80
CA SER A 117 -1.44 7.13 -19.80
C SER A 117 -1.68 8.13 -18.67
N LEU A 118 -1.16 7.89 -17.45
CA LEU A 118 -1.23 8.87 -16.36
C LEU A 118 -0.50 10.17 -16.69
N LEU A 119 0.69 10.09 -17.28
CA LEU A 119 1.46 11.27 -17.63
C LEU A 119 0.79 12.08 -18.73
N ALA A 120 0.21 11.43 -19.73
CA ALA A 120 -0.61 12.08 -20.74
C ALA A 120 -1.83 12.79 -20.12
N PHE A 121 -2.48 12.16 -19.13
CA PHE A 121 -3.57 12.78 -18.38
C PHE A 121 -3.10 14.01 -17.58
N LEU A 122 -2.02 13.89 -16.80
CA LEU A 122 -1.49 14.98 -15.99
C LEU A 122 -0.94 16.14 -16.85
N GLN A 123 -0.39 15.86 -18.03
CA GLN A 123 0.03 16.90 -18.98
C GLN A 123 -1.17 17.76 -19.44
N LYS A 124 -2.36 17.15 -19.54
CA LYS A 124 -3.60 17.84 -19.92
C LYS A 124 -4.24 18.58 -18.73
N ASP A 125 -4.26 17.96 -17.54
CA ASP A 125 -4.97 18.46 -16.35
C ASP A 125 -4.12 19.43 -15.50
N GLN A 126 -2.83 19.13 -15.30
CA GLN A 126 -1.92 19.85 -14.39
C GLN A 126 -0.51 20.05 -14.98
N PRO A 127 -0.37 20.75 -16.12
CA PRO A 127 0.89 20.83 -16.88
C PRO A 127 2.06 21.44 -16.09
N GLU A 128 1.82 22.51 -15.33
CA GLU A 128 2.88 23.18 -14.56
C GLU A 128 3.39 22.31 -13.39
N ARG A 129 2.49 21.57 -12.75
CA ARG A 129 2.85 20.66 -11.66
C ARG A 129 3.68 19.48 -12.16
N LEU A 130 3.25 18.88 -13.27
CA LEU A 130 3.99 17.80 -13.91
C LEU A 130 5.38 18.28 -14.35
N ARG A 131 5.46 19.47 -14.96
CA ARG A 131 6.74 20.07 -15.36
C ARG A 131 7.68 20.25 -14.17
N ALA A 132 7.20 20.77 -13.04
CA ALA A 132 8.02 20.95 -11.84
C ALA A 132 8.55 19.60 -11.27
N GLN A 133 7.77 18.52 -11.39
CA GLN A 133 8.20 17.19 -10.98
C GLN A 133 9.24 16.58 -11.93
N LEU A 134 9.17 16.88 -13.24
CA LEU A 134 10.07 16.37 -14.27
C LEU A 134 11.34 17.21 -14.48
N ASP A 135 11.39 18.44 -13.95
CA ASP A 135 12.47 19.43 -14.20
C ASP A 135 13.86 18.88 -13.85
N HIS A 136 13.98 18.12 -12.75
CA HIS A 136 15.26 17.54 -12.32
C HIS A 136 15.75 16.40 -13.23
N LEU A 137 14.90 15.87 -14.11
CA LEU A 137 15.26 14.88 -15.14
C LEU A 137 15.69 15.53 -16.46
N GLY A 138 15.70 16.87 -16.54
CA GLY A 138 16.09 17.62 -17.74
C GLY A 138 15.08 17.55 -18.89
N LEU A 139 13.81 17.26 -18.58
CA LEU A 139 12.74 17.10 -19.57
C LEU A 139 12.03 18.41 -19.90
N THR A 140 11.67 18.60 -21.17
CA THR A 140 10.73 19.65 -21.59
C THR A 140 9.33 19.05 -21.82
N SER A 141 8.29 19.89 -21.71
CA SER A 141 6.87 19.45 -21.72
C SER A 141 6.42 18.69 -22.99
N ASN A 142 7.26 18.61 -24.04
CA ASN A 142 6.96 17.91 -25.29
C ASN A 142 7.60 16.51 -25.39
N ASP A 143 8.33 16.06 -24.38
CA ASP A 143 9.18 14.86 -24.44
C ASP A 143 8.49 13.55 -23.98
N ILE A 144 7.16 13.48 -23.99
CA ILE A 144 6.43 12.23 -23.66
C ILE A 144 6.83 11.07 -24.59
N GLN A 145 7.28 11.35 -25.82
CA GLN A 145 7.82 10.33 -26.72
C GLN A 145 9.25 9.85 -26.34
N ALA A 146 10.03 10.66 -25.61
CA ALA A 146 11.33 10.26 -25.08
C ALA A 146 11.21 9.43 -23.78
N LEU A 147 10.00 9.32 -23.25
CA LEU A 147 9.71 8.68 -21.97
C LEU A 147 10.01 7.17 -21.98
N ASP A 148 9.78 6.48 -23.09
CA ASP A 148 10.07 5.05 -23.23
C ASP A 148 11.56 4.73 -22.99
N ALA A 149 12.46 5.64 -23.38
CA ALA A 149 13.89 5.49 -23.13
C ALA A 149 14.25 5.75 -21.65
N LEU A 150 13.56 6.66 -20.99
CA LEU A 150 13.76 7.02 -19.57
C LEU A 150 13.14 6.02 -18.60
N MET A 151 12.08 5.31 -19.00
CA MET A 151 11.48 4.20 -18.25
C MET A 151 12.44 3.01 -18.03
N SER A 152 13.64 3.05 -18.62
CA SER A 152 14.72 2.10 -18.35
C SER A 152 15.72 2.58 -17.28
N GLN A 153 15.67 3.86 -16.88
CA GLN A 153 16.58 4.45 -15.90
C GLN A 153 16.04 4.28 -14.46
N LYS A 154 16.92 4.06 -13.49
CA LYS A 154 16.52 3.89 -12.08
C LYS A 154 15.96 5.18 -11.47
N ASP A 155 16.50 6.34 -11.83
CA ASP A 155 16.06 7.64 -11.29
C ASP A 155 14.65 8.03 -11.76
N TRP A 156 14.21 7.47 -12.89
CA TRP A 156 12.82 7.59 -13.34
C TRP A 156 11.84 6.94 -12.36
N LEU A 157 12.21 5.82 -11.73
CA LEU A 157 11.31 5.08 -10.86
C LEU A 157 10.86 5.92 -9.65
N GLY A 158 11.79 6.57 -8.94
CA GLY A 158 11.46 7.43 -7.80
C GLY A 158 10.62 8.64 -8.21
N THR A 159 10.92 9.22 -9.38
CA THR A 159 10.14 10.35 -9.92
C THR A 159 8.71 9.93 -10.26
N ALA A 160 8.56 8.79 -10.95
CA ALA A 160 7.25 8.25 -11.32
C ALA A 160 6.45 7.84 -10.07
N GLU A 161 7.07 7.19 -9.08
CA GLU A 161 6.44 6.89 -7.78
C GLU A 161 5.91 8.16 -7.11
N LYS A 162 6.70 9.24 -7.10
CA LYS A 162 6.28 10.53 -6.54
C LYS A 162 5.11 11.13 -7.30
N ILE A 163 5.14 11.13 -8.64
CA ILE A 163 4.03 11.61 -9.49
C ILE A 163 2.76 10.83 -9.17
N VAL A 164 2.85 9.50 -9.12
CA VAL A 164 1.72 8.61 -8.81
C VAL A 164 1.18 8.89 -7.41
N PHE A 165 2.05 8.91 -6.41
CA PHE A 165 1.66 9.21 -5.04
C PHE A 165 0.98 10.58 -4.94
N ASP A 166 1.56 11.63 -5.51
CA ASP A 166 1.03 12.99 -5.46
C ASP A 166 -0.32 13.16 -6.17
N ALA A 167 -0.59 12.36 -7.22
CA ALA A 167 -1.86 12.36 -7.92
C ALA A 167 -2.97 11.70 -7.10
N PHE A 168 -2.63 10.64 -6.34
CA PHE A 168 -3.60 9.72 -5.76
C PHE A 168 -3.66 9.69 -4.22
N ARG A 169 -2.70 10.28 -3.50
CA ARG A 169 -2.61 10.25 -2.03
C ARG A 169 -3.85 10.79 -1.29
N LEU A 170 -4.65 11.62 -1.96
CA LEU A 170 -5.88 12.19 -1.39
C LEU A 170 -7.13 11.35 -1.70
N CYS A 171 -7.00 10.25 -2.43
CA CYS A 171 -8.14 9.41 -2.79
C CYS A 171 -8.53 8.42 -1.69
N ALA A 172 -7.62 8.10 -0.77
CA ALA A 172 -7.88 7.20 0.35
C ALA A 172 -7.00 7.55 1.57
N PRO A 173 -7.39 7.12 2.78
CA PRO A 173 -6.55 7.25 3.98
C PRO A 173 -5.21 6.53 3.87
N TYR A 174 -5.17 5.38 3.18
CA TYR A 174 -3.95 4.61 2.94
C TYR A 174 -3.77 4.37 1.44
N VAL A 175 -2.61 4.77 0.91
CA VAL A 175 -2.26 4.63 -0.51
C VAL A 175 -0.89 3.97 -0.67
N SER A 176 -0.83 2.93 -1.50
CA SER A 176 0.39 2.18 -1.80
C SER A 176 0.71 2.31 -3.29
N PRO A 177 1.63 3.20 -3.71
CA PRO A 177 1.82 3.57 -5.11
C PRO A 177 2.96 2.79 -5.80
N PHE A 178 3.04 1.47 -5.62
CA PHE A 178 4.21 0.70 -6.08
C PHE A 178 4.13 0.29 -7.54
N SER A 179 5.29 0.28 -8.20
CA SER A 179 5.42 -0.17 -9.58
C SER A 179 5.44 -1.69 -9.66
N ILE A 180 4.90 -2.26 -10.74
CA ILE A 180 5.12 -3.67 -11.07
C ILE A 180 6.54 -3.78 -11.65
N ASN A 181 7.37 -4.60 -11.03
CA ASN A 181 8.72 -4.83 -11.50
C ASN A 181 8.71 -5.62 -12.81
N ASN A 182 9.10 -4.94 -13.88
CA ASN A 182 9.28 -5.52 -15.19
C ASN A 182 10.70 -5.21 -15.67
N PRO A 183 11.59 -6.22 -15.75
CA PRO A 183 12.97 -6.05 -16.19
C PRO A 183 13.12 -5.43 -17.59
N GLY A 184 12.07 -5.48 -18.43
CA GLY A 184 12.01 -4.85 -19.75
C GLY A 184 11.49 -3.41 -19.76
N GLY A 185 11.22 -2.81 -18.61
CA GLY A 185 10.79 -1.42 -18.44
C GLY A 185 9.55 -1.25 -17.56
N TRP A 186 9.55 -0.21 -16.72
CA TRP A 186 8.48 0.10 -15.75
C TRP A 186 7.24 0.65 -16.44
N ARG A 187 6.36 -0.21 -16.95
CA ARG A 187 5.18 0.22 -17.73
C ARG A 187 3.91 0.31 -16.91
N TYR A 188 3.78 -0.52 -15.89
CA TYR A 188 2.55 -0.68 -15.13
C TYR A 188 2.75 -0.33 -13.67
N TRP A 189 1.79 0.43 -13.14
CA TRP A 189 1.68 0.71 -11.72
C TRP A 189 0.50 -0.04 -11.15
N LEU A 190 0.67 -0.52 -9.92
CA LEU A 190 -0.39 -1.10 -9.13
C LEU A 190 -0.55 -0.27 -7.86
N ILE A 191 -1.63 0.52 -7.81
CA ILE A 191 -1.97 1.28 -6.61
C ILE A 191 -2.94 0.49 -5.77
N HIS A 192 -2.64 0.35 -4.48
CA HIS A 192 -3.61 -0.11 -3.49
C HIS A 192 -4.15 1.07 -2.68
N PHE A 193 -5.45 1.28 -2.74
CA PHE A 193 -6.20 2.21 -1.88
C PHE A 193 -6.93 1.43 -0.80
N ALA A 194 -6.85 1.89 0.44
CA ALA A 194 -7.57 1.27 1.55
C ALA A 194 -8.08 2.30 2.55
N ASN A 195 -9.22 2.01 3.17
CA ASN A 195 -9.75 2.78 4.29
C ASN A 195 -9.27 2.31 5.67
N ALA A 196 -8.74 1.08 5.76
CA ALA A 196 -8.30 0.51 7.01
C ALA A 196 -6.79 0.25 7.01
N TYR A 197 -6.10 0.64 8.09
CA TYR A 197 -4.67 0.38 8.26
C TYR A 197 -4.36 -1.12 8.15
N ARG A 198 -5.29 -1.98 8.60
CA ARG A 198 -5.11 -3.43 8.58
C ARG A 198 -5.03 -3.98 7.15
N ALA A 199 -5.82 -3.43 6.23
CA ALA A 199 -5.72 -3.78 4.82
C ALA A 199 -4.34 -3.41 4.26
N ARG A 200 -3.88 -2.18 4.53
CA ARG A 200 -2.54 -1.71 4.16
C ARG A 200 -1.41 -2.56 4.77
N GLN A 201 -1.55 -2.96 6.03
CA GLN A 201 -0.60 -3.85 6.72
C GLN A 201 -0.55 -5.24 6.07
N VAL A 202 -1.70 -5.83 5.75
CA VAL A 202 -1.77 -7.14 5.06
C VAL A 202 -1.15 -7.03 3.67
N TYR A 203 -1.44 -5.94 2.94
CA TYR A 203 -0.82 -5.66 1.65
C TYR A 203 0.70 -5.57 1.75
N ASN A 204 1.26 -4.89 2.77
CA ASN A 204 2.72 -4.86 3.00
C ASN A 204 3.31 -6.26 3.17
N ASN A 205 2.64 -7.13 3.92
CA ASN A 205 3.15 -8.48 4.13
C ASN A 205 3.15 -9.26 2.80
N ILE A 206 2.06 -9.18 2.02
CA ILE A 206 1.97 -9.81 0.70
C ILE A 206 3.01 -9.24 -0.27
N LEU A 207 3.26 -7.94 -0.21
CA LEU A 207 4.29 -7.25 -1.01
C LEU A 207 5.68 -7.83 -0.75
N HIS A 208 5.98 -8.13 0.52
CA HIS A 208 7.22 -8.78 0.94
C HIS A 208 7.28 -10.27 0.59
N ASP A 209 6.17 -11.00 0.68
CA ASP A 209 6.09 -12.41 0.24
C ASP A 209 6.35 -12.54 -1.28
N ASN A 210 6.00 -11.49 -2.02
CA ASN A 210 6.19 -11.34 -3.46
C ASN A 210 7.43 -10.50 -3.82
N ALA A 211 8.46 -10.53 -2.96
CA ALA A 211 9.68 -9.73 -3.14
C ALA A 211 10.20 -9.78 -4.58
N SER A 212 10.71 -8.65 -5.06
CA SER A 212 11.13 -8.44 -6.45
C SER A 212 10.03 -8.39 -7.51
N LEU A 213 8.74 -8.62 -7.19
CA LEU A 213 7.64 -8.35 -8.14
C LEU A 213 7.20 -6.88 -8.15
N GLN A 214 7.58 -6.13 -7.13
CA GLN A 214 7.43 -4.69 -7.04
C GLN A 214 8.71 -4.09 -6.47
N ALA A 215 8.90 -2.81 -6.70
CA ALA A 215 10.04 -2.07 -6.18
C ALA A 215 9.59 -0.72 -5.63
N HIS A 216 10.38 -0.21 -4.70
CA HIS A 216 10.28 1.13 -4.17
C HIS A 216 11.64 1.83 -4.28
N PHE A 217 11.64 3.10 -4.65
CA PHE A 217 12.84 3.92 -4.65
C PHE A 217 12.82 4.93 -3.51
N GLY A 218 13.75 4.80 -2.56
CA GLY A 218 13.80 5.70 -1.42
C GLY A 218 14.39 5.07 -0.16
N ARG A 219 14.32 5.81 0.94
CA ARG A 219 14.80 5.34 2.25
C ARG A 219 13.99 4.14 2.74
N SER A 220 14.56 3.38 3.67
CA SER A 220 13.83 2.37 4.45
C SER A 220 13.40 2.93 5.82
N GLY A 221 12.48 2.26 6.52
CA GLY A 221 12.03 2.68 7.88
C GLY A 221 10.64 3.28 7.89
N LEU A 222 10.41 4.33 8.70
CA LEU A 222 9.21 5.18 8.57
C LEU A 222 9.43 6.20 7.44
N ASN A 223 8.37 6.82 6.91
CA ASN A 223 8.41 7.81 5.80
C ASN A 223 9.12 7.35 4.51
N MET A 224 9.05 6.07 4.19
CA MET A 224 9.58 5.53 2.92
C MET A 224 8.84 6.14 1.71
N LEU A 225 7.56 6.48 1.86
CA LEU A 225 6.75 7.06 0.77
C LEU A 225 7.02 8.55 0.50
N SER A 226 7.96 9.18 1.20
CA SER A 226 8.31 10.59 1.07
C SER A 226 9.63 10.78 0.30
N TYR A 227 9.67 10.39 -0.98
CA TYR A 227 10.86 10.59 -1.81
C TYR A 227 11.18 12.09 -2.01
N ASP A 228 12.37 12.50 -1.61
CA ASP A 228 13.01 13.77 -1.93
C ASP A 228 14.23 13.55 -2.84
N PRO A 229 14.14 13.90 -4.14
CA PRO A 229 15.25 13.76 -5.08
C PRO A 229 16.54 14.49 -4.66
N LYS A 230 16.45 15.48 -3.75
CA LYS A 230 17.60 16.26 -3.28
C LYS A 230 18.34 15.63 -2.11
N HIS A 231 17.72 14.70 -1.38
CA HIS A 231 18.25 14.15 -0.13
C HIS A 231 18.27 12.62 -0.09
N ASP A 232 17.47 11.95 -0.92
CA ASP A 232 17.37 10.50 -0.94
C ASP A 232 18.26 9.93 -2.05
N GLU A 233 19.52 9.63 -1.72
CA GLU A 233 20.41 8.88 -2.62
C GLU A 233 19.88 7.45 -2.84
N GLY A 234 19.31 7.20 -4.02
CA GLY A 234 19.67 6.05 -4.87
C GLY A 234 19.31 4.61 -4.45
N MET A 235 18.69 4.38 -3.30
CA MET A 235 18.50 3.01 -2.79
C MET A 235 17.19 2.39 -3.28
N LEU A 236 17.33 1.40 -4.17
CA LEU A 236 16.24 0.55 -4.62
C LEU A 236 15.89 -0.47 -3.53
N TYR A 237 14.67 -0.39 -3.02
CA TYR A 237 14.09 -1.32 -2.07
C TYR A 237 13.24 -2.36 -2.80
N LEU A 238 13.71 -3.61 -2.83
CA LEU A 238 13.06 -4.71 -3.56
C LEU A 238 12.15 -5.58 -2.70
N PHE A 239 11.87 -5.15 -1.47
CA PHE A 239 11.09 -5.90 -0.48
C PHE A 239 11.69 -7.28 -0.11
N ASP A 240 12.92 -7.53 -0.51
CA ASP A 240 13.66 -8.76 -0.24
C ASP A 240 14.18 -8.81 1.20
N ILE A 241 14.86 -9.91 1.56
CA ILE A 241 15.40 -10.11 2.91
C ILE A 241 16.39 -9.00 3.28
N SER A 242 17.23 -8.56 2.34
CA SER A 242 18.17 -7.47 2.55
C SER A 242 17.45 -6.15 2.86
N GLY A 243 16.42 -5.84 2.07
CA GLY A 243 15.51 -4.72 2.31
C GLY A 243 14.88 -4.78 3.70
N ARG A 244 14.31 -5.93 4.09
CA ARG A 244 13.70 -6.10 5.42
C ARG A 244 14.67 -5.83 6.56
N VAL A 245 15.92 -6.30 6.46
CA VAL A 245 16.97 -6.01 7.45
C VAL A 245 17.27 -4.51 7.51
N SER A 246 17.44 -3.86 6.35
CA SER A 246 17.65 -2.41 6.28
C SER A 246 16.49 -1.62 6.91
N ALA A 247 15.25 -1.98 6.57
CA ALA A 247 14.05 -1.35 7.11
C ALA A 247 13.96 -1.51 8.63
N LYS A 248 14.17 -2.72 9.15
CA LYS A 248 14.18 -2.97 10.60
C LYS A 248 15.22 -2.12 11.33
N ASN A 249 16.43 -1.99 10.77
CA ASN A 249 17.49 -1.18 11.37
C ASN A 249 17.10 0.31 11.43
N GLN A 250 16.42 0.84 10.41
CA GLN A 250 15.92 2.22 10.42
C GLN A 250 14.74 2.38 11.40
N LEU A 251 13.84 1.40 11.47
CA LEU A 251 12.69 1.40 12.40
C LEU A 251 13.14 1.47 13.87
N LEU A 252 14.28 0.90 14.23
CA LEU A 252 14.85 1.01 15.59
C LEU A 252 15.12 2.46 16.00
N GLY A 253 15.43 3.35 15.06
CA GLY A 253 15.61 4.78 15.33
C GLY A 253 14.34 5.60 15.11
N ASP A 254 13.54 5.25 14.10
CA ASP A 254 12.36 6.01 13.71
C ASP A 254 11.18 5.85 14.68
N ILE A 255 10.92 4.64 15.18
CA ILE A 255 9.78 4.38 16.07
C ILE A 255 9.91 5.16 17.39
N PRO A 256 11.04 5.10 18.14
CA PRO A 256 11.17 5.89 19.37
C PRO A 256 11.02 7.38 19.14
N ARG A 257 11.55 7.91 18.04
CA ARG A 257 11.42 9.33 17.69
C ARG A 257 9.94 9.72 17.55
N LEU A 258 9.17 8.92 16.82
CA LEU A 258 7.72 9.12 16.67
C LEU A 258 7.00 9.09 18.03
N ILE A 259 7.32 8.13 18.90
CA ILE A 259 6.69 8.04 20.22
C ILE A 259 7.04 9.26 21.09
N MET A 260 8.29 9.73 21.06
CA MET A 260 8.72 10.94 21.77
C MET A 260 7.99 12.20 21.27
N GLU A 261 7.87 12.36 19.94
CA GLU A 261 7.16 13.48 19.31
C GLU A 261 5.66 13.53 19.71
N CYS A 262 5.08 12.38 20.07
CA CYS A 262 3.71 12.26 20.54
C CYS A 262 3.54 12.25 22.06
N GLY A 263 4.58 12.65 22.82
CA GLY A 263 4.49 12.80 24.28
C GLY A 263 4.87 11.54 25.07
N ASP A 264 5.82 10.76 24.56
CA ASP A 264 6.44 9.58 25.18
C ASP A 264 5.54 8.36 25.36
N ALA A 265 4.28 8.42 24.93
CA ALA A 265 3.35 7.31 24.95
C ALA A 265 2.34 7.42 23.79
N MET A 266 2.05 6.30 23.13
CA MET A 266 1.09 6.23 22.04
C MET A 266 0.27 4.93 22.11
N PRO A 267 -1.07 4.98 22.00
CA PRO A 267 -1.86 3.77 21.78
C PRO A 267 -1.40 3.02 20.53
N VAL A 268 -1.36 1.69 20.58
CA VAL A 268 -0.92 0.88 19.43
C VAL A 268 -1.82 1.10 18.21
N MET A 269 -3.13 1.28 18.42
CA MET A 269 -4.07 1.64 17.35
C MET A 269 -3.63 2.92 16.63
N ASP A 270 -3.43 4.02 17.36
CA ASP A 270 -3.00 5.32 16.81
C ASP A 270 -1.63 5.20 16.12
N PHE A 271 -0.72 4.41 16.69
CA PHE A 271 0.56 4.10 16.07
C PHE A 271 0.37 3.45 14.70
N TYR A 272 -0.44 2.40 14.60
CA TYR A 272 -0.70 1.75 13.31
C TYR A 272 -1.36 2.69 12.30
N GLU A 273 -2.35 3.49 12.72
CA GLU A 273 -2.99 4.47 11.85
C GLU A 273 -2.00 5.51 11.33
N SER A 274 -1.03 5.92 12.15
CA SER A 274 0.01 6.88 11.76
C SER A 274 1.05 6.30 10.80
N ILE A 275 1.52 5.06 11.02
CA ILE A 275 2.68 4.54 10.29
C ILE A 275 2.33 3.92 8.95
N TYR A 276 1.18 3.26 8.82
CA TYR A 276 0.92 2.43 7.63
C TYR A 276 0.66 3.26 6.37
N ASN A 277 0.39 4.57 6.50
CA ASN A 277 0.35 5.48 5.37
C ASN A 277 1.71 6.06 4.96
N ILE A 278 2.77 5.78 5.73
CA ILE A 278 4.11 6.33 5.48
C ILE A 278 5.20 5.26 5.35
N THR A 279 4.89 3.99 5.66
CA THR A 279 5.82 2.87 5.48
C THR A 279 5.17 1.63 4.84
N PRO A 280 5.85 0.98 3.88
CA PRO A 280 5.55 -0.38 3.45
C PRO A 280 6.27 -1.47 4.25
N ALA A 281 6.90 -1.16 5.38
CA ALA A 281 7.58 -2.17 6.18
C ALA A 281 6.66 -3.33 6.57
N HIS A 282 7.24 -4.53 6.62
CA HIS A 282 6.56 -5.75 7.06
C HIS A 282 6.12 -5.63 8.52
N ALA A 283 4.94 -6.15 8.85
CA ALA A 283 4.38 -6.07 10.20
C ALA A 283 5.33 -6.67 11.27
N ASP A 284 5.91 -7.84 10.99
CA ASP A 284 6.88 -8.48 11.89
C ASP A 284 8.11 -7.61 12.15
N ASP A 285 8.59 -6.87 11.16
CA ASP A 285 9.78 -6.03 11.32
C ASP A 285 9.46 -4.82 12.21
N VAL A 286 8.26 -4.25 12.07
CA VAL A 286 7.74 -3.20 12.95
C VAL A 286 7.61 -3.71 14.39
N HIS A 287 6.97 -4.87 14.59
CA HIS A 287 6.79 -5.44 15.94
C HIS A 287 8.11 -5.86 16.57
N ALA A 288 9.03 -6.42 15.79
CA ALA A 288 10.38 -6.74 16.24
C ALA A 288 11.14 -5.48 16.65
N ALA A 289 11.10 -4.42 15.84
CA ALA A 289 11.73 -3.14 16.18
C ALA A 289 11.18 -2.54 17.47
N ILE A 290 9.88 -2.65 17.75
CA ILE A 290 9.29 -2.19 19.02
C ILE A 290 9.83 -2.98 20.22
N ILE A 291 9.84 -4.31 20.14
CA ILE A 291 10.22 -5.17 21.28
C ILE A 291 11.73 -5.21 21.51
N GLU A 292 12.53 -5.15 20.45
CA GLU A 292 13.99 -5.20 20.53
C GLU A 292 14.61 -3.85 20.89
N ASN A 293 13.86 -2.76 20.78
CA ASN A 293 14.36 -1.44 21.13
C ASN A 293 14.55 -1.32 22.67
N PRO A 294 15.76 -0.95 23.15
CA PRO A 294 16.04 -0.87 24.57
C PRO A 294 15.24 0.23 25.28
N ASP A 295 14.82 1.26 24.56
CA ASP A 295 14.17 2.46 25.09
C ASP A 295 12.64 2.39 25.05
N LEU A 296 12.05 1.34 24.45
CA LEU A 296 10.61 1.15 24.35
C LEU A 296 10.09 0.01 25.23
N GLU A 297 8.88 0.18 25.75
CA GLU A 297 8.07 -0.85 26.38
C GLU A 297 6.65 -0.84 25.83
N VAL A 298 5.99 -2.00 25.81
CA VAL A 298 4.59 -2.13 25.37
C VAL A 298 3.74 -2.62 26.54
N ILE A 299 2.78 -1.79 26.94
CA ILE A 299 1.96 -2.00 28.14
C ILE A 299 0.55 -2.41 27.74
N THR A 300 0.11 -3.54 28.29
CA THR A 300 -1.25 -4.06 28.11
C THR A 300 -2.29 -3.24 28.89
N PRO A 301 -3.59 -3.33 28.55
CA PRO A 301 -4.65 -2.70 29.35
C PRO A 301 -4.65 -3.11 30.83
N ALA A 302 -4.15 -4.31 31.14
CA ALA A 302 -4.03 -4.82 32.51
C ALA A 302 -2.74 -4.37 33.23
N GLY A 303 -1.89 -3.55 32.58
CA GLY A 303 -0.65 -3.02 33.14
C GLY A 303 0.57 -3.93 33.02
N GLY A 304 0.43 -5.14 32.47
CA GLY A 304 1.56 -6.02 32.16
C GLY A 304 2.34 -5.56 30.92
N GLU A 305 3.60 -5.99 30.80
CA GLU A 305 4.46 -5.66 29.65
C GLU A 305 4.51 -6.81 28.63
N ARG A 306 4.46 -6.50 27.33
CA ARG A 306 4.69 -7.48 26.25
C ARG A 306 6.19 -7.73 26.09
N ARG A 307 6.56 -9.01 26.00
CA ARG A 307 7.97 -9.45 25.77
C ARG A 307 8.20 -10.07 24.39
N LYS A 308 7.14 -10.32 23.62
CA LYS A 308 7.22 -10.99 22.31
C LYS A 308 6.49 -10.17 21.25
N ALA A 309 7.13 -9.99 20.10
CA ALA A 309 6.63 -9.19 18.98
C ALA A 309 5.21 -9.60 18.56
N ASN A 310 4.98 -10.89 18.38
CA ASN A 310 3.68 -11.44 17.96
C ASN A 310 2.56 -11.37 19.02
N THR A 311 2.82 -10.77 20.19
CA THR A 311 1.82 -10.61 21.25
C THR A 311 1.31 -9.18 21.40
N ILE A 312 1.83 -8.23 20.61
CA ILE A 312 1.35 -6.85 20.60
C ILE A 312 -0.10 -6.83 20.10
N GLY A 313 -1.00 -6.28 20.92
CA GLY A 313 -2.41 -6.09 20.62
C GLY A 313 -2.74 -4.62 20.33
N VAL A 314 -3.84 -4.38 19.62
CA VAL A 314 -4.30 -3.02 19.25
C VAL A 314 -4.67 -2.15 20.47
N ASP A 315 -5.07 -2.78 21.57
CA ASP A 315 -5.45 -2.11 22.82
C ASP A 315 -4.22 -1.84 23.73
N ASP A 316 -3.02 -2.27 23.33
CA ASP A 316 -1.80 -2.00 24.10
C ASP A 316 -1.33 -0.53 23.88
N VAL A 317 -0.39 -0.06 24.70
CA VAL A 317 0.23 1.26 24.60
C VAL A 317 1.74 1.13 24.48
N ILE A 318 2.34 1.75 23.48
CA ILE A 318 3.80 1.86 23.31
C ILE A 318 4.28 3.06 24.13
N LYS A 319 5.33 2.89 24.94
CA LYS A 319 5.88 3.95 25.80
C LYS A 319 7.39 4.00 25.74
N MET A 320 7.94 5.20 25.93
CA MET A 320 9.34 5.37 26.28
C MET A 320 9.59 4.85 27.70
N LYS A 321 10.66 4.08 27.88
CA LYS A 321 11.13 3.68 29.21
C LYS A 321 11.68 4.90 29.95
N LYS A 322 11.51 4.91 31.27
CA LYS A 322 12.02 5.98 32.15
C LYS A 322 13.54 6.13 32.14
N GLN A 323 14.26 5.07 31.77
CA GLN A 323 15.71 5.10 31.60
C GLN A 323 16.01 4.93 30.11
N ILE A 324 16.23 6.06 29.44
CA ILE A 324 16.66 6.09 28.04
C ILE A 324 18.17 5.84 27.94
N SER A 325 18.56 5.07 26.93
CA SER A 325 19.94 4.85 26.54
C SER A 325 20.56 6.18 26.12
N PHE A 326 21.62 6.62 26.80
CA PHE A 326 22.39 7.79 26.36
C PHE A 326 23.25 7.39 25.14
N PHE A 327 22.75 7.61 23.92
CA PHE A 327 23.60 7.57 22.72
C PHE A 327 24.21 8.97 22.49
N PRO A 328 25.54 9.15 22.58
CA PRO A 328 26.16 10.43 22.28
C PRO A 328 26.14 10.65 20.77
N MET A 329 25.22 11.48 20.28
CA MET A 329 25.07 11.84 18.86
C MET A 329 26.23 12.69 18.28
N PHE A 330 27.30 12.96 19.03
CA PHE A 330 28.29 13.99 18.68
C PHE A 330 29.71 13.50 18.32
N LEU A 331 29.98 12.19 18.21
CA LEU A 331 31.35 11.72 17.96
C LEU A 331 31.76 11.58 16.48
N ASN A 332 30.93 11.95 15.50
CA ASN A 332 31.32 11.91 14.07
C ASN A 332 31.77 13.25 13.47
N ALA A 333 31.94 14.30 14.29
CA ALA A 333 32.52 15.57 13.84
C ALA A 333 33.96 15.73 14.34
N GLY A 334 34.93 15.06 13.73
CA GLY A 334 36.33 15.35 14.08
C GLY A 334 37.43 14.40 13.62
N THR A 335 37.57 14.14 12.32
CA THR A 335 38.90 13.85 11.75
C THR A 335 39.09 14.59 10.43
N ARG A 336 39.29 15.92 10.52
CA ARG A 336 40.06 16.64 9.49
C ARG A 336 41.53 16.29 9.71
N GLY A 337 42.07 15.41 8.87
CA GLY A 337 43.52 15.23 8.74
C GLY A 337 44.13 16.47 8.09
N GLY A 338 44.92 17.22 8.87
CA GLY A 338 45.85 18.23 8.36
C GLY A 338 47.10 17.60 7.74
N PRO A 339 47.92 18.40 7.04
CA PRO A 339 48.78 17.94 5.95
C PRO A 339 50.10 17.32 6.44
N LYS A 340 50.70 16.46 5.62
CA LYS A 340 52.09 16.05 5.78
C LYS A 340 52.96 16.84 4.80
N GLU A 341 54.02 17.41 5.35
CA GLU A 341 55.22 17.91 4.68
C GLU A 341 55.91 16.83 3.83
#